data_AF-N8VJA0-F1
#
_entry.id   AF-N8VJA0-F1
#
_cell.length_a   1.000
_cell.length_b   1.000
_cell.length_c   1.000
_cell.angle_alpha   90.00
_cell.angle_beta   90.00
_cell.angle_gamma   90.00
#
_symmetry.space_group_name_H-M   'P 1'
#
loop_
_entity.id
_entity.type
_entity.pdbx_description
1 polymer ?
#
loop_
_entity_poly.entity_id
_entity_poly.type
_entity_poly.pdbx_seq_one_letter_code
_entity_poly.pdbx_strand_id
1 'polypeptide(L)' 'MKDKIVALIVVLLIAVFTCLMVYAIWQESTSPKMELNKSEWECVKKETRITNVIIGGKLMPQSNQECVEYKHN' A
#
# COMPACT_ATOMS: atom_id res chain seq x y z
N MET A 1 26.02 -38.57 11.05
CA MET A 1 26.51 -37.29 11.62
C MET A 1 26.32 -36.13 10.65
N LYS A 2 26.72 -36.28 9.38
CA LYS A 2 26.45 -35.28 8.32
C LYS A 2 24.98 -34.88 8.20
N ASP A 3 24.05 -35.84 8.21
CA ASP A 3 22.61 -35.53 8.05
C ASP A 3 22.04 -34.71 9.22
N LYS A 4 22.54 -34.93 10.43
CA LYS A 4 22.17 -34.15 11.62
C LYS A 4 22.70 -32.71 11.53
N ILE A 5 23.89 -32.53 10.97
CA ILE A 5 24.49 -31.21 10.74
C ILE A 5 23.72 -30.46 9.64
N VAL A 6 23.38 -31.14 8.54
CA VAL A 6 22.57 -30.57 7.46
C VAL A 6 21.20 -30.16 7.96
N ALA A 7 20.52 -31.02 8.74
CA ALA A 7 19.22 -30.68 9.35
C ALA A 7 19.32 -29.46 10.28
N LEU A 8 20.38 -29.37 11.10
CA LEU A 8 20.60 -28.22 11.98
C LEU A 8 20.75 -26.92 11.18
N ILE A 9 21.52 -26.94 10.09
CA ILE A 9 21.74 -25.77 9.23
C ILE A 9 20.43 -25.33 8.57
N VAL A 10 19.62 -26.28 8.07
CA VAL A 10 18.32 -25.98 7.45
C VAL A 10 17.38 -25.33 8.47
N VAL A 11 17.32 -25.85 9.70
CA VAL A 11 16.50 -25.26 10.77
C VAL A 11 16.96 -23.85 11.11
N LEU A 12 18.27 -23.62 11.18
CA LEU A 12 18.86 -22.29 11.40
C LEU A 12 18.49 -21.31 10.29
N LEU A 13 18.55 -21.73 9.02
CA LEU A 13 18.17 -20.90 7.88
C LEU A 13 16.70 -20.51 7.92
N ILE A 14 15.81 -21.47 8.26
CA ILE A 14 14.38 -21.20 8.41
C ILE A 14 14.15 -20.19 9.54
N ALA A 15 14.80 -20.38 10.69
CA ALA A 15 14.67 -19.46 11.83
C ALA A 15 15.10 -18.03 11.45
N VAL A 16 16.27 -17.88 10.82
CA VAL A 16 16.77 -16.58 10.36
C VAL A 16 15.80 -15.94 9.37
N PHE A 17 15.30 -16.70 8.40
CA PHE A 17 14.34 -16.19 7.42
C PHE A 17 13.04 -15.72 8.08
N THR A 18 12.51 -16.48 9.04
CA THR A 18 11.31 -16.07 9.78
C THR A 18 11.51 -14.79 10.59
N CYS A 19 12.67 -14.62 11.23
CA CYS A 19 13.00 -13.38 11.94
C CYS A 19 13.06 -12.17 11.00
N LEU A 20 13.67 -12.33 9.81
CA LEU A 20 13.74 -11.26 8.81
C LEU A 20 12.35 -10.86 8.31
N MET A 21 11.46 -11.82 8.07
CA MET A 21 10.08 -11.53 7.63
C MET A 21 9.30 -10.78 8.70
N VAL A 22 9.38 -11.20 9.97
CA VAL A 22 8.73 -10.49 11.08
C VAL A 22 9.26 -9.07 11.21
N TYR A 23 10.58 -8.89 11.09
CA TYR A 23 11.20 -7.57 11.12
C TYR A 23 10.72 -6.67 9.96
N ALA A 24 10.65 -7.19 8.74
CA ALA A 24 10.16 -6.44 7.59
C ALA A 24 8.71 -5.97 7.76
N ILE A 25 7.83 -6.86 8.24
CA ILE A 25 6.42 -6.52 8.53
C ILE A 25 6.33 -5.47 9.64
N TRP A 26 7.13 -5.62 10.71
CA TRP A 26 7.16 -4.65 11.80
C TRP A 26 7.66 -3.29 11.30
N GLN A 27 8.72 -3.26 10.50
CA GLN A 27 9.25 -2.03 9.89
C GLN A 27 8.22 -1.37 8.98
N GLU A 28 7.48 -2.13 8.17
CA GLU A 28 6.42 -1.58 7.33
C GLU A 28 5.25 -1.02 8.15
N SER A 29 4.90 -1.69 9.26
CA SER A 29 3.82 -1.28 10.16
C SER A 29 4.17 -0.04 10.99
N THR A 30 5.46 0.13 11.34
CA THR A 30 5.98 1.26 12.13
C THR A 30 6.56 2.37 11.27
N SER A 31 6.86 2.10 10.00
CA SER A 31 7.19 3.14 9.04
C SER A 31 6.06 4.15 9.07
N PRO A 32 6.35 5.44 9.25
CA PRO A 32 5.33 6.45 9.11
C PRO A 32 4.68 6.22 7.75
N LYS A 33 3.39 5.84 7.76
CA LYS A 33 2.61 5.80 6.54
C LYS A 33 2.85 7.15 5.89
N MET A 34 3.23 7.15 4.63
CA MET A 34 3.44 8.38 3.87
C MET A 34 2.07 9.05 3.79
N GLU A 35 1.70 9.77 4.85
CA GLU A 35 0.51 10.58 4.92
C GLU A 35 0.82 11.72 3.98
N LEU A 36 0.36 11.58 2.73
CA LEU A 36 0.32 12.67 1.77
C LEU A 36 -0.45 13.80 2.45
N ASN A 37 0.30 14.70 3.08
CA ASN A 37 -0.26 15.80 3.83
C ASN A 37 -1.06 16.65 2.84
N LYS A 38 -2.39 16.62 2.92
CA LYS A 38 -3.25 17.25 1.91
C LYS A 38 -2.97 18.75 1.74
N SER A 39 -2.34 19.39 2.71
CA SER A 39 -1.91 20.80 2.63
C SER A 39 -0.62 21.02 1.83
N GLU A 40 0.17 19.98 1.55
CA GLU A 40 1.43 20.08 0.79
C GLU A 40 1.26 19.77 -0.70
N TRP A 41 0.09 19.24 -1.10
CA TRP A 41 -0.18 18.82 -2.46
C TRP A 41 -1.26 19.69 -3.08
N GLU A 42 -0.90 20.49 -4.06
CA GLU A 42 -1.83 21.31 -4.83
C GLU A 42 -2.32 20.54 -6.06
N CYS A 43 -3.64 20.61 -6.31
CA CYS A 43 -4.22 20.05 -7.51
C CYS A 43 -3.93 20.95 -8.72
N VAL A 44 -3.18 20.43 -9.68
CA VAL A 44 -2.72 21.20 -10.85
C VAL A 44 -3.58 20.91 -12.08
N LYS A 45 -4.14 19.70 -12.15
CA LYS A 45 -4.98 19.27 -13.26
C LYS A 45 -6.22 18.55 -12.75
N LYS A 46 -7.39 19.03 -13.15
CA LYS A 46 -8.69 18.40 -12.91
C LYS A 46 -9.25 17.87 -14.22
N GLU A 47 -9.81 16.67 -14.17
CA GLU A 47 -10.55 16.10 -15.29
C GLU A 47 -11.97 15.75 -14.85
N THR A 48 -12.91 15.94 -15.78
CA THR A 48 -14.31 15.59 -15.56
C THR A 48 -14.48 14.09 -15.78
N ARG A 49 -14.78 13.37 -14.71
CA ARG A 49 -15.06 11.94 -14.77
C ARG A 49 -16.54 11.69 -14.53
N ILE A 50 -17.15 10.92 -15.43
CA ILE A 50 -18.51 10.44 -15.24
C ILE A 50 -18.44 9.15 -14.43
N THR A 51 -18.99 9.18 -13.23
CA THR A 51 -19.13 8.01 -12.35
C THR A 51 -20.59 7.61 -12.27
N ASN A 52 -20.91 6.36 -12.55
CA ASN A 52 -22.27 5.86 -12.43
C ASN A 52 -22.50 5.42 -10.98
N VAL A 53 -23.42 6.08 -10.28
CA VAL A 53 -23.83 5.73 -8.93
C VAL A 53 -25.26 5.19 -8.95
N ILE A 54 -25.53 4.18 -8.11
CA ILE A 54 -26.87 3.60 -7.98
C ILE A 54 -27.59 4.38 -6.88
N ILE A 55 -28.62 5.15 -7.25
CA ILE A 55 -29.46 5.91 -6.31
C ILE A 55 -30.90 5.40 -6.47
N GLY A 56 -31.46 4.84 -5.39
CA GLY A 56 -32.83 4.32 -5.40
C GLY A 56 -33.07 3.17 -6.40
N GLY A 57 -32.06 2.34 -6.66
CA GLY A 57 -32.14 1.21 -7.60
C GLY A 57 -31.99 1.58 -9.08
N LYS A 58 -31.69 2.84 -9.40
CA LYS A 58 -31.41 3.30 -10.77
C LYS A 58 -29.96 3.75 -10.91
N LEU A 59 -29.33 3.43 -12.04
CA LEU A 59 -28.02 3.94 -12.41
C LEU A 59 -28.16 5.41 -12.84
N MET A 60 -27.49 6.31 -12.12
CA MET A 60 -27.43 7.74 -12.44
C MET A 60 -25.97 8.14 -12.71
N PRO A 61 -25.65 8.66 -13.91
CA PRO A 61 -24.33 9.21 -14.17
C PRO A 61 -24.15 10.52 -13.40
N GLN A 62 -23.10 10.60 -12.59
CA GLN A 62 -22.65 11.84 -11.95
C GLN A 62 -21.33 12.30 -12.54
N SER A 63 -21.32 13.55 -12.97
CA SER A 63 -20.13 14.24 -13.46
C SER A 63 -19.38 14.84 -12.27
N ASN A 64 -18.26 14.22 -11.90
CA ASN A 64 -17.40 14.70 -10.82
C ASN A 64 -16.10 15.24 -11.41
N GLN A 65 -15.64 16.38 -10.90
CA GLN A 65 -14.30 16.88 -11.20
C GLN A 65 -13.30 16.20 -10.27
N GLU A 66 -12.56 15.23 -10.79
CA GLU A 66 -11.51 14.54 -10.05
C GLU A 66 -10.16 15.20 -10.36
N CYS A 67 -9.33 15.37 -9.34
CA CYS A 67 -7.96 15.83 -9.56
C CYS A 67 -7.12 14.64 -10.05
N VAL A 68 -6.51 14.78 -11.22
CA VAL A 68 -5.69 13.72 -11.84
C VAL A 68 -4.19 13.96 -11.68
N GLU A 69 -3.80 15.18 -11.31
CA GLU A 69 -2.40 15.55 -11.13
C GLU A 69 -2.23 16.47 -9.92
N TYR A 70 -1.36 16.05 -9.02
CA TYR A 70 -0.99 16.81 -7.82
C TYR A 70 0.49 17.19 -7.92
N LYS A 71 0.83 18.44 -7.58
CA LYS A 71 2.21 18.86 -7.36
C LYS A 71 2.45 19.16 -5.90
N HIS A 72 3.64 18.80 -5.43
CA HIS A 72 4.15 19.25 -4.15
C HIS A 72 4.51 20.73 -4.25
N ASN A 73 4.12 21.53 -3.26
CA ASN A 73 4.34 22.99 -3.23
C ASN A 73 5.76 23.35 -2.79
#